data_AF-A0A7Y6ASU3-F1
#
_entry.id   AF-A0A7Y6ASU3-F1
#
_cell.length_a   1.000
_cell.length_b   1.000
_cell.length_c   1.000
_cell.angle_alpha   90.00
_cell.angle_beta   90.00
_cell.angle_gamma   90.00
#
_symmetry.space_group_name_H-M   'P 1'
#
loop_
_entity.id
_entity.type
_entity.pdbx_description
1 polymer ?
#
loop_
_entity_poly.entity_id
_entity_poly.type
_entity_poly.pdbx_seq_one_letter_code
_entity_poly.pdbx_strand_id
1 'polypeptide(L)'
;MRITVPMYEKGRSFVMAGGLVKAYEGHRFVYLHLLCQGLECIGKALLLAHDYEEYEPILRTHFGHDLEVLVAEIDRNAGRPFLSSQSSKELKSLNSYYKRHMLRYGDAGDFRKESLQVSADHLHGDLVNCLTELNEKFSSEKGDA
;
A
#
# COMPACT_ATOMS: atom_id res chain seq x y z
N MET A 1 8.60 21.79 -7.20
CA MET A 1 9.07 20.54 -7.86
C MET A 1 7.84 19.75 -8.24
N ARG A 2 7.62 19.41 -9.52
CA ARG A 2 6.43 18.62 -9.91
C ARG A 2 6.61 17.18 -9.46
N ILE A 3 5.85 16.75 -8.46
CA ILE A 3 5.98 15.42 -7.83
C ILE A 3 5.13 14.33 -8.51
N THR A 4 4.43 14.64 -9.60
CA THR A 4 3.49 13.73 -10.29
C THR A 4 4.14 12.39 -10.67
N VAL A 5 5.26 12.41 -11.41
CA VAL A 5 5.95 11.19 -11.85
C VAL A 5 6.56 10.44 -10.66
N PRO A 6 7.31 11.08 -9.74
CA PRO A 6 7.78 10.40 -8.54
C PRO A 6 6.67 9.75 -7.69
N MET A 7 5.48 10.37 -7.63
CA MET A 7 4.32 9.82 -6.92
C MET A 7 3.80 8.55 -7.60
N TYR A 8 3.65 8.58 -8.93
CA TYR A 8 3.23 7.42 -9.70
C TYR A 8 4.21 6.25 -9.58
N GLU A 9 5.51 6.52 -9.69
CA GLU A 9 6.56 5.50 -9.55
C GLU A 9 6.55 4.85 -8.17
N LYS A 10 6.44 5.64 -7.10
CA LYS A 10 6.27 5.09 -5.74
C LYS A 10 5.02 4.24 -5.62
N GLY A 11 3.91 4.69 -6.20
CA GLY A 11 2.66 3.94 -6.20
C GLY A 11 2.79 2.57 -6.87
N ARG A 12 3.41 2.53 -8.06
CA ARG A 12 3.73 1.25 -8.74
C ARG A 12 4.60 0.35 -7.88
N SER A 13 5.64 0.90 -7.25
CA SER A 13 6.54 0.15 -6.38
C SER A 13 5.80 -0.47 -5.18
N PHE A 14 4.86 0.24 -4.57
CA PHE A 14 4.04 -0.33 -3.49
C PHE A 14 3.13 -1.47 -3.98
N VAL A 15 2.51 -1.34 -5.16
CA VAL A 15 1.70 -2.43 -5.73
C VAL A 15 2.57 -3.66 -5.99
N MET A 16 3.75 -3.48 -6.59
CA MET A 16 4.69 -4.59 -6.85
C MET A 16 5.16 -5.24 -5.54
N ALA A 17 5.54 -4.44 -4.54
CA ALA A 17 5.94 -4.94 -3.23
C ALA A 17 4.80 -5.73 -2.56
N GLY A 18 3.56 -5.24 -2.62
CA GLY A 18 2.39 -5.98 -2.13
C GLY A 18 2.20 -7.31 -2.86
N GLY A 19 2.38 -7.32 -4.19
CA GLY A 19 2.36 -8.54 -4.99
C GLY A 19 3.39 -9.58 -4.54
N LEU A 20 4.63 -9.16 -4.27
CA LEU A 20 5.70 -10.02 -3.76
C LEU A 20 5.38 -10.56 -2.36
N VAL A 21 4.95 -9.71 -1.43
CA VAL A 21 4.55 -10.15 -0.08
C VAL A 21 3.45 -11.20 -0.17
N LYS A 22 2.45 -11.01 -1.04
CA LYS A 22 1.40 -12.00 -1.27
C LYS A 22 1.94 -13.30 -1.88
N ALA A 23 2.81 -13.21 -2.89
CA ALA A 23 3.36 -14.38 -3.59
C ALA A 23 4.17 -15.29 -2.66
N TYR A 24 4.75 -14.73 -1.61
CA TYR A 24 5.52 -15.46 -0.60
C TYR A 24 4.79 -15.66 0.72
N GLU A 25 3.44 -15.66 0.68
CA GLU A 25 2.58 -15.93 1.84
C GLU A 25 2.85 -15.02 3.05
N GLY A 26 3.41 -13.84 2.81
CA GLY A 26 3.67 -12.84 3.83
C GLY A 26 2.39 -12.29 4.44
N HIS A 27 2.54 -11.56 5.55
CA HIS A 27 1.42 -11.16 6.39
C HIS A 27 0.31 -10.44 5.62
N ARG A 28 -0.93 -10.93 5.76
CA ARG A 28 -2.07 -10.49 4.95
C ARG A 28 -2.32 -8.99 4.98
N PHE A 29 -2.27 -8.40 6.18
CA PHE A 29 -2.51 -6.96 6.33
C PHE A 29 -1.39 -6.10 5.74
N VAL A 30 -0.16 -6.62 5.66
CA VAL A 30 0.97 -5.90 5.08
C VAL A 30 0.79 -5.76 3.57
N TYR A 31 0.49 -6.84 2.85
CA TYR A 31 0.31 -6.72 1.39
C TYR A 31 -0.93 -5.90 1.03
N LEU A 32 -2.01 -5.97 1.83
CA LEU A 32 -3.20 -5.14 1.63
C LEU A 32 -2.91 -3.65 1.91
N HIS A 33 -2.10 -3.35 2.93
CA HIS A 33 -1.64 -2.00 3.20
C HIS A 33 -0.85 -1.42 2.02
N LEU A 34 0.11 -2.19 1.49
CA LEU A 34 0.92 -1.80 0.34
C LEU A 34 0.06 -1.57 -0.91
N LEU A 35 -0.95 -2.41 -1.15
CA LEU A 35 -1.90 -2.21 -2.24
C LEU A 35 -2.65 -0.87 -2.10
N CYS A 36 -3.15 -0.55 -0.90
CA CYS A 36 -3.83 0.71 -0.63
C CYS A 36 -2.91 1.93 -0.84
N GLN A 37 -1.68 1.88 -0.32
CA GLN A 37 -0.70 2.95 -0.53
C GLN A 37 -0.36 3.14 -2.01
N GLY A 38 -0.24 2.03 -2.73
CA GLY A 38 -0.03 2.04 -4.18
C GLY A 38 -1.15 2.74 -4.94
N LEU A 39 -2.40 2.35 -4.67
CA LEU A 39 -3.59 2.98 -5.25
C LEU A 39 -3.70 4.46 -4.89
N GLU A 40 -3.42 4.82 -3.62
CA GLU A 40 -3.44 6.21 -3.18
C GLU A 40 -2.42 7.06 -3.94
N CYS A 41 -1.18 6.58 -4.07
CA CYS A 41 -0.12 7.31 -4.77
C CYS A 41 -0.45 7.45 -6.27
N ILE A 42 -0.92 6.38 -6.91
CA ILE A 42 -1.31 6.42 -8.34
C ILE A 42 -2.48 7.38 -8.53
N GLY A 43 -3.51 7.30 -7.70
CA GLY A 43 -4.67 8.19 -7.80
C GLY A 43 -4.30 9.66 -7.60
N LYS A 44 -3.47 9.98 -6.61
CA LYS A 44 -2.94 11.33 -6.40
C LYS A 44 -2.12 11.83 -7.59
N ALA A 45 -1.32 10.95 -8.20
CA ALA A 45 -0.59 11.28 -9.41
C ALA A 45 -1.53 11.60 -10.59
N LEU A 46 -2.66 10.88 -10.73
CA LEU A 46 -3.67 11.18 -11.74
C LEU A 46 -4.30 12.57 -11.53
N LEU A 47 -4.64 12.92 -10.29
CA LEU A 47 -5.14 14.26 -9.96
C LEU A 47 -4.11 15.35 -10.26
N LEU A 48 -2.86 15.17 -9.83
CA LEU A 48 -1.76 16.10 -10.14
C LEU A 48 -1.46 16.24 -11.64
N ALA A 49 -1.73 15.20 -12.43
CA ALA A 49 -1.58 15.25 -13.88
C ALA A 49 -2.74 15.99 -14.56
N HIS A 50 -3.90 16.04 -13.91
CA HIS A 50 -5.07 16.80 -14.37
C HIS A 50 -4.90 18.29 -14.13
N ASP A 51 -4.65 18.69 -12.88
CA ASP A 51 -4.39 20.08 -12.48
C ASP A 51 -3.44 20.10 -11.28
N TYR A 52 -2.17 20.47 -11.50
CA TYR A 52 -1.17 20.37 -10.44
C TYR A 52 -1.42 21.42 -9.36
N GLU A 53 -1.74 22.64 -9.78
CA GLU A 53 -1.90 23.83 -8.98
C GLU A 53 -3.15 23.74 -8.09
N GLU A 54 -4.22 23.10 -8.57
CA GLU A 54 -5.40 22.77 -7.77
C GLU A 54 -5.11 21.69 -6.73
N TYR A 55 -4.51 20.57 -7.15
CA TYR A 55 -4.49 19.37 -6.32
C TYR A 55 -3.34 19.29 -5.32
N GLU A 56 -2.14 19.79 -5.66
CA GLU A 56 -0.97 19.75 -4.79
C GLU A 56 -1.23 20.23 -3.35
N PRO A 57 -1.91 21.38 -3.10
CA PRO A 57 -2.14 21.87 -1.75
C PRO A 57 -3.12 21.00 -0.93
N ILE A 58 -3.97 20.21 -1.58
CA ILE A 58 -5.05 19.45 -0.91
C ILE A 58 -4.81 17.94 -0.84
N LEU A 59 -3.79 17.41 -1.53
CA LEU A 59 -3.51 15.97 -1.60
C LEU A 59 -3.45 15.27 -0.25
N ARG A 60 -2.76 15.87 0.72
CA ARG A 60 -2.53 15.25 2.02
C ARG A 60 -3.79 15.27 2.90
N THR A 61 -4.54 16.37 2.85
CA THR A 61 -5.65 16.63 3.75
C THR A 61 -6.95 16.02 3.26
N HIS A 62 -7.21 16.08 1.95
CA HIS A 62 -8.48 15.64 1.36
C HIS A 62 -8.44 14.19 0.86
N PHE A 63 -7.26 13.72 0.43
CA PHE A 63 -7.11 12.40 -0.20
C PHE A 63 -6.16 11.47 0.55
N GLY A 64 -5.86 11.77 1.82
CA GLY A 64 -5.02 10.92 2.66
C GLY A 64 -5.82 9.79 3.30
N HIS A 65 -5.43 8.55 3.04
CA HIS A 65 -6.00 7.34 3.64
C HIS A 65 -7.50 7.11 3.40
N ASP A 66 -8.10 7.82 2.44
CA ASP A 66 -9.49 7.62 2.04
C ASP A 66 -9.58 7.40 0.52
N LEU A 67 -9.58 6.14 0.12
CA LEU A 67 -9.57 5.74 -1.27
C LEU A 67 -10.93 5.97 -1.95
N GLU A 68 -12.03 5.96 -1.20
CA GLU A 68 -13.36 6.24 -1.76
C GLU A 68 -13.46 7.70 -2.20
N VAL A 69 -12.99 8.64 -1.37
CA VAL A 69 -12.95 10.07 -1.71
C VAL A 69 -12.02 10.32 -2.89
N LEU A 70 -10.84 9.69 -2.90
CA LEU A 70 -9.88 9.80 -4.00
C LEU A 70 -10.45 9.29 -5.33
N VAL A 71 -11.07 8.11 -5.35
CA VAL A 71 -11.64 7.54 -6.58
C VAL A 71 -12.81 8.38 -7.08
N ALA A 72 -13.67 8.87 -6.18
CA ALA A 72 -14.77 9.75 -6.56
C ALA A 72 -14.28 11.06 -7.21
N GLU A 73 -13.15 11.60 -6.76
CA GLU A 73 -12.52 12.77 -7.40
C GLU A 73 -12.00 12.45 -8.80
N ILE A 74 -11.30 11.31 -8.94
CA ILE A 74 -10.76 10.86 -10.24
C ILE A 74 -11.90 10.63 -11.24
N ASP A 75 -12.98 9.98 -10.81
CA ASP A 75 -14.17 9.72 -11.64
C ASP A 75 -14.80 11.02 -12.15
N ARG A 76 -14.88 12.02 -11.27
CA ARG A 76 -15.41 13.35 -11.61
C ARG A 76 -14.57 14.02 -12.69
N ASN A 77 -13.25 14.01 -12.55
CA ASN A 77 -12.33 14.63 -13.51
C ASN A 77 -12.26 13.89 -14.85
N ALA A 78 -12.35 12.55 -14.80
CA ALA A 78 -12.32 11.72 -16.00
C ALA A 78 -13.66 11.68 -16.75
N GLY A 79 -14.76 12.11 -16.11
CA GLY A 79 -16.12 12.00 -16.66
C GLY A 79 -16.61 10.56 -16.82
N ARG A 80 -15.90 9.58 -16.23
CA ARG A 80 -16.21 8.15 -16.32
C ARG A 80 -15.63 7.39 -15.11
N PRO A 81 -16.19 6.23 -14.74
CA PRO A 81 -15.66 5.43 -13.64
C PRO A 81 -14.23 4.95 -13.89
N PHE A 82 -13.35 5.16 -12.90
CA PHE A 82 -11.98 4.66 -12.86
C PHE A 82 -11.93 3.16 -12.56
N LEU A 83 -12.85 2.69 -11.70
CA LEU A 83 -12.97 1.28 -11.31
C LEU A 83 -14.26 0.66 -11.84
N SER A 84 -14.21 -0.65 -12.08
CA SER A 84 -15.43 -1.44 -12.32
C SER A 84 -16.33 -1.45 -11.08
N SER A 85 -17.63 -1.69 -11.26
CA SER A 85 -18.58 -1.78 -10.14
C SER A 85 -18.20 -2.83 -9.09
N GLN A 86 -17.60 -3.94 -9.52
CA GLN A 86 -17.09 -4.98 -8.63
C GLN A 86 -15.87 -4.49 -7.84
N SER A 87 -14.89 -3.91 -8.54
CA SER A 87 -13.68 -3.37 -7.90
C SER A 87 -14.00 -2.23 -6.92
N SER A 88 -15.01 -1.40 -7.19
CA SER A 88 -15.45 -0.36 -6.26
C SER A 88 -16.04 -0.92 -4.97
N LYS A 89 -16.74 -2.06 -5.02
CA LYS A 89 -17.24 -2.74 -3.81
C LYS A 89 -16.09 -3.29 -2.97
N GLU A 90 -15.11 -3.92 -3.61
CA GLU A 90 -13.91 -4.45 -2.95
C GLU A 90 -13.09 -3.32 -2.32
N LEU A 91 -12.92 -2.21 -3.06
CA LEU A 91 -12.26 -1.01 -2.57
C LEU A 91 -12.94 -0.47 -1.32
N LYS A 92 -14.27 -0.37 -1.31
CA LYS A 92 -15.03 0.11 -0.14
C LYS A 92 -14.79 -0.74 1.11
N SER A 93 -14.84 -2.06 0.96
CA SER A 93 -14.51 -2.98 2.06
C SER A 93 -13.09 -2.75 2.57
N LEU A 94 -12.12 -2.67 1.66
CA LEU A 94 -10.70 -2.47 1.99
C LEU A 94 -10.43 -1.08 2.61
N ASN A 95 -11.06 -0.04 2.09
CA ASN A 95 -10.94 1.36 2.56
C ASN A 95 -11.37 1.49 4.02
N SER A 96 -12.38 0.73 4.45
CA SER A 96 -12.83 0.72 5.84
C SER A 96 -11.73 0.33 6.83
N TYR A 97 -10.79 -0.54 6.45
CA TYR A 97 -9.63 -0.90 7.27
C TYR A 97 -8.49 0.11 7.10
N TYR A 98 -8.25 0.55 5.87
CA TYR A 98 -7.16 1.45 5.53
C TYR A 98 -7.29 2.83 6.18
N LYS A 99 -8.48 3.44 6.11
CA LYS A 99 -8.78 4.75 6.69
C LYS A 99 -8.66 4.80 8.21
N ARG A 100 -8.82 3.64 8.87
CA ARG A 100 -8.64 3.47 10.32
C ARG A 100 -7.23 3.01 10.71
N HIS A 101 -6.31 2.93 9.75
CA HIS A 101 -4.94 2.44 9.94
C HIS A 101 -4.81 0.99 10.46
N MET A 102 -5.89 0.19 10.40
CA MET A 102 -5.93 -1.20 10.88
C MET A 102 -5.06 -2.15 10.06
N LEU A 103 -4.65 -1.74 8.85
CA LEU A 103 -3.74 -2.54 8.02
C LEU A 103 -2.26 -2.32 8.38
N ARG A 104 -1.96 -1.30 9.20
CA ARG A 104 -0.59 -0.87 9.52
C ARG A 104 -0.22 -1.10 10.98
N TYR A 105 -1.15 -0.83 11.88
CA TYR A 105 -0.94 -1.05 13.31
C TYR A 105 -1.68 -2.31 13.73
N GLY A 106 -1.04 -3.14 14.55
CA GLY A 106 -1.75 -4.23 15.19
C GLY A 106 -2.90 -3.67 16.01
N ASP A 107 -4.10 -4.23 15.84
CA ASP A 107 -5.28 -3.88 16.63
C ASP A 107 -5.52 -4.92 17.73
N ALA A 108 -6.39 -4.63 18.71
CA ALA A 108 -6.78 -5.56 19.77
C ALA A 108 -7.29 -6.91 19.23
N GLY A 109 -7.80 -6.96 17.99
CA GLY A 109 -8.20 -8.17 17.29
C GLY A 109 -7.06 -9.04 16.73
N ASP A 110 -5.84 -8.52 16.65
CA ASP A 110 -4.63 -9.25 16.25
C ASP A 110 -3.96 -9.97 17.43
N PHE A 111 -4.37 -9.65 18.67
CA PHE A 111 -3.79 -10.24 19.87
C PHE A 111 -4.34 -11.65 20.15
N ARG A 112 -3.59 -12.68 19.74
CA ARG A 112 -3.63 -14.01 20.38
C ARG A 112 -2.34 -14.23 21.17
N LYS A 113 -2.49 -14.53 22.47
CA LYS A 113 -1.61 -15.17 23.49
C LYS A 113 -0.06 -15.17 23.43
N GLU A 114 0.61 -14.65 22.41
CA GLU A 114 2.07 -14.70 22.24
C GLU A 114 2.78 -13.37 22.56
N SER A 115 2.11 -12.47 23.29
CA SER A 115 2.68 -11.16 23.68
C SER A 115 3.76 -11.24 24.78
N LEU A 116 4.51 -12.33 24.85
CA LEU A 116 5.57 -12.54 25.82
C LEU A 116 6.89 -12.82 25.09
N GLN A 117 7.50 -11.73 24.60
CA GLN A 117 8.95 -11.47 24.41
C GLN A 117 9.22 -10.73 23.10
N VAL A 118 8.92 -9.42 23.07
CA VAL A 118 9.61 -8.51 22.15
C VAL A 118 10.73 -7.84 22.94
N SER A 119 11.97 -8.21 22.67
CA SER A 119 13.18 -7.52 23.16
C SER A 119 13.97 -6.99 21.97
N ALA A 120 14.73 -5.90 22.16
CA ALA A 120 15.48 -5.28 21.07
C ALA A 120 16.47 -6.26 20.39
N ASP A 121 17.11 -7.12 21.18
CA ASP A 121 18.08 -8.10 20.67
C ASP A 121 17.41 -9.22 19.87
N HIS A 122 16.25 -9.72 20.32
CA HIS A 122 15.46 -10.69 19.56
C HIS A 122 14.92 -10.07 18.26
N LEU A 123 14.44 -8.84 18.30
CA LEU A 123 13.96 -8.13 17.10
C LEU A 123 15.07 -7.99 16.05
N HIS A 124 16.28 -7.62 16.48
CA HIS A 124 17.41 -7.49 15.56
C HIS A 124 17.77 -8.84 14.92
N GLY A 125 17.87 -9.90 15.73
CA GLY A 125 18.14 -11.26 15.23
C GLY A 125 17.09 -11.75 14.24
N ASP A 126 15.81 -11.62 14.59
CA ASP A 126 14.69 -12.03 13.74
C ASP A 126 14.68 -11.28 12.40
N LEU A 127 14.90 -9.96 12.41
CA LEU A 127 14.94 -9.16 11.19
C LEU A 127 16.13 -9.51 10.29
N VAL A 128 17.32 -9.74 10.87
CA VAL A 128 18.52 -10.15 10.11
C VAL A 128 18.33 -11.53 9.50
N ASN A 129 17.73 -12.47 10.24
CA ASN A 129 17.43 -13.80 9.73
C ASN A 129 16.43 -13.75 8.56
N CYS A 130 15.32 -13.01 8.71
CA CYS A 130 14.37 -12.78 7.62
C CYS A 130 15.06 -12.22 6.36
N LEU A 131 15.95 -11.24 6.53
CA LEU A 131 16.70 -10.68 5.39
C LEU A 131 17.66 -11.69 4.75
N THR A 132 18.27 -12.56 5.56
CA THR A 132 19.19 -13.60 5.10
C THR A 132 18.44 -14.66 4.30
N GLU A 133 17.32 -15.16 4.82
CA GLU A 133 16.44 -16.12 4.14
C GLU A 133 15.94 -15.57 2.79
N LEU A 134 15.54 -14.30 2.75
CA LEU A 134 15.14 -13.65 1.51
C LEU A 134 16.31 -13.57 0.52
N ASN A 135 17.50 -13.16 0.98
CA ASN A 135 18.68 -13.07 0.13
C ASN A 135 19.06 -14.43 -0.46
N GLU A 136 19.04 -15.50 0.32
CA GLU A 136 19.32 -16.86 -0.15
C GLU A 136 18.30 -17.31 -1.20
N LYS A 137 17.02 -17.06 -0.94
CA LYS A 137 15.92 -17.39 -1.84
C LYS A 137 16.03 -16.69 -3.19
N PHE A 138 16.36 -15.40 -3.22
CA PHE A 138 16.48 -14.65 -4.47
C PHE A 138 17.86 -14.72 -5.14
N SER A 139 18.87 -15.26 -4.45
CA SER A 139 20.20 -15.49 -5.05
C SER A 139 20.29 -16.82 -5.78
N SER A 140 19.50 -17.82 -5.38
CA SER A 140 19.48 -19.17 -5.99
C SER A 140 18.70 -19.25 -7.32
N GLU A 141 17.77 -18.32 -7.58
CA GLU A 141 17.00 -18.27 -8.84
C GLU A 141 17.80 -17.68 -10.03
N LYS A 142 19.03 -17.19 -9.82
CA LYS A 142 19.91 -16.68 -10.90
C LYS A 142 20.81 -17.76 -11.55
N GLY A 143 20.59 -19.04 -11.23
CA GLY A 143 21.45 -20.14 -11.64
C GLY A 143 21.17 -20.80 -13.00
N ASP A 144 19.99 -20.61 -13.60
CA ASP A 144 19.57 -21.35 -14.81
C ASP A 144 19.10 -20.42 -15.96
N ALA A 145 20.02 -19.59 -16.48
CA ALA A 145 19.82 -18.88 -17.75
C ALA A 145 21.10 -18.92 -18.62
#